data_AF-A0A9E0TP05-F1
#
_entry.id   AF-A0A9E0TP05-F1
#
_cell.length_a   1.000
_cell.length_b   1.000
_cell.length_c   1.000
_cell.angle_alpha   90.00
_cell.angle_beta   90.00
_cell.angle_gamma   90.00
#
_symmetry.space_group_name_H-M   'P 1'
#
loop_
_entity.id
_entity.type
_entity.pdbx_description
1 polymer ?
#
loop_
_entity_poly.entity_id
_entity_poly.type
_entity_poly.pdbx_seq_one_letter_code
_entity_poly.pdbx_strand_id
1 'polypeptide(L)'
;MRLWDKILKPAASEAAPPTPSAGPKSAAGEPHPGLAVEIADLGKSYQNFWALRHVTFSVRKGECVGIVGFNGAGKSTLLQIIAGSLTPTEGVARTHGRVVPLLELGSSLNGDLSGRENLYLAAALMGVTRTTLDQQMNEIEAFAEIGPFMDKPVRTYSSGMVMRLAFSLLTQVEPDIMIIDEALAVGDAYFAHKCMRMIRRFREQGRSLLFVSHDPSAIKTFCDRAILLDKGVMLQDGPPEQVLDYYNALIAAQESRFDIQQSTSSSGRTLTRSGNGQAQITRFDLLDANDKPVRAVLCGSQVKICCVVECIAEVEEPTVGFLIRDRLGNDVFGTNTFNLRTSVGHYTAGHTFETSFNVRLNLGPGHYSITLAVHTGADHLASNFDWRDNLLAFVVVPNWPFVFGGVAALEATAGVSQNLLHLHSRYGWGDAISFTSEGQAQRYQIAGWQSPEADGCWTSGTKARLGLQLPEARSASLEAHVTPFTHGDLLQQRLELWVGDRKLAEWQLRQPQVIRAQLPAAGIDPARELQLTWLLPDACSPASLQGSADERVIAVKFHRLTITT
;
A
#
# COMPACT_ATOMS: atom_id res chain seq x y z
N MET A 1 32.47 1.91 35.04
CA MET A 1 32.11 3.31 35.37
C MET A 1 31.40 3.87 34.16
N ARG A 2 30.07 4.02 34.23
CA ARG A 2 29.21 4.19 33.04
C ARG A 2 29.18 5.67 32.64
N LEU A 3 29.10 5.95 31.34
CA LEU A 3 29.12 7.28 30.70
C LEU A 3 28.23 8.34 31.41
N TRP A 4 27.14 7.89 32.03
CA TRP A 4 26.21 8.65 32.87
C TRP A 4 26.87 9.46 34.00
N ASP A 5 27.92 8.94 34.65
CA ASP A 5 28.56 9.62 35.79
C ASP A 5 29.43 10.81 35.36
N LYS A 6 29.77 10.92 34.06
CA LYS A 6 30.61 12.00 33.52
C LYS A 6 29.82 13.21 33.01
N ILE A 7 28.55 13.04 32.64
CA ILE A 7 27.75 14.09 31.98
C ILE A 7 27.08 15.04 32.99
N LEU A 8 26.95 14.64 34.26
CA LEU A 8 26.16 15.38 35.28
C LEU A 8 26.96 15.95 36.46
N LYS A 9 28.28 16.19 36.34
CA LYS A 9 28.96 16.96 37.38
C LYS A 9 28.59 18.45 37.25
N PRO A 10 28.03 19.10 38.29
CA PRO A 10 27.81 20.54 38.25
C PRO A 10 29.16 21.24 38.25
N ALA A 11 29.40 22.09 37.24
CA ALA A 11 30.50 23.05 37.27
C ALA A 11 30.23 24.05 38.40
N ALA A 12 31.24 24.26 39.26
CA ALA A 12 31.17 25.22 40.34
C ALA A 12 31.04 26.65 39.79
N SER A 13 30.04 27.36 40.31
CA SER A 13 29.91 28.83 40.47
C SER A 13 31.00 29.70 39.81
N GLU A 14 30.67 30.28 38.64
CA GLU A 14 31.23 31.57 38.20
C GLU A 14 30.09 32.52 37.79
N ALA A 15 30.26 33.78 38.14
CA ALA A 15 29.22 34.81 38.21
C ALA A 15 28.57 35.15 36.86
N ALA A 16 27.25 35.39 36.90
CA ALA A 16 26.43 35.77 35.75
C ALA A 16 26.81 37.16 35.18
N PRO A 17 26.88 37.34 33.85
CA PRO A 17 27.01 38.66 33.23
C PRO A 17 25.69 39.43 33.26
N PRO A 18 25.71 40.78 33.22
CA PRO A 18 24.53 41.60 33.45
C PRO A 18 23.54 41.51 32.29
N THR A 19 22.26 41.53 32.66
CA THR A 19 21.10 41.57 31.78
C THR A 19 21.11 42.83 30.90
N PRO A 20 20.92 42.73 29.57
CA PRO A 20 20.76 43.92 28.74
C PRO A 20 19.38 44.55 28.98
N SER A 21 19.39 45.88 29.11
CA SER A 21 18.26 46.75 29.44
C SER A 21 17.10 46.66 28.44
N ALA A 22 15.88 46.68 28.98
CA ALA A 22 14.63 46.77 28.22
C ALA A 22 14.53 48.07 27.39
N GLY A 23 14.63 47.93 26.07
CA GLY A 23 14.15 48.91 25.07
C GLY A 23 12.67 48.70 24.74
N PRO A 24 11.99 49.67 24.11
CA PRO A 24 10.55 49.87 24.25
C PRO A 24 9.73 48.74 23.63
N LYS A 25 8.73 48.28 24.40
CA LYS A 25 7.64 47.41 23.96
C LYS A 25 6.92 48.04 22.76
N SER A 26 7.21 47.58 21.54
CA SER A 26 6.26 47.69 20.43
C SER A 26 5.31 46.50 20.50
N ALA A 27 4.04 46.76 20.23
CA ALA A 27 2.90 45.92 20.58
C ALA A 27 3.04 44.46 20.12
N ALA A 28 3.39 43.58 21.05
CA ALA A 28 3.25 42.14 20.90
C ALA A 28 1.75 41.82 20.90
N GLY A 29 1.23 41.39 19.75
CA GLY A 29 -0.07 40.72 19.69
C GLY A 29 -0.09 39.57 20.69
N GLU A 30 -1.20 39.46 21.42
CA GLU A 30 -1.43 38.44 22.44
C GLU A 30 -1.14 37.03 21.88
N PRO A 31 -0.57 36.11 22.68
CA PRO A 31 -0.39 34.72 22.26
C PRO A 31 -1.75 34.11 21.93
N HIS A 32 -2.00 33.86 20.64
CA HIS A 32 -3.24 33.24 20.17
C HIS A 32 -3.34 31.81 20.73
N PRO A 33 -4.32 31.50 21.60
CA PRO A 33 -4.34 30.27 22.41
C PRO A 33 -4.55 28.95 21.62
N GLY A 34 -4.60 28.99 20.29
CA GLY A 34 -4.84 27.84 19.42
C GLY A 34 -3.72 27.48 18.43
N LEU A 35 -2.60 28.22 18.41
CA LEU A 35 -1.51 27.97 17.47
C LEU A 35 -0.44 27.02 18.05
N ALA A 36 0.05 26.13 17.20
CA ALA A 36 1.21 25.26 17.43
C ALA A 36 2.49 25.90 16.87
N VAL A 37 2.42 26.49 15.68
CA VAL A 37 3.54 27.19 15.03
C VAL A 37 3.05 28.52 14.47
N GLU A 38 3.82 29.58 14.66
CA GLU A 38 3.58 30.91 14.11
C GLU A 38 4.86 31.39 13.40
N ILE A 39 4.74 31.69 12.12
CA ILE A 39 5.83 32.20 11.28
C ILE A 39 5.40 33.51 10.64
N ALA A 40 6.14 34.58 10.91
CA ALA A 40 5.87 35.92 10.42
C ALA A 40 7.11 36.51 9.76
N ASP A 41 6.96 36.84 8.47
CA ASP A 41 7.96 37.49 7.62
C ASP A 41 9.37 36.86 7.69
N LEU A 42 9.41 35.53 7.69
CA LEU A 42 10.63 34.77 7.96
C LEU A 42 11.61 34.86 6.78
N GLY A 43 12.85 35.22 7.11
CA GLY A 43 13.97 35.28 6.18
C GLY A 43 15.20 34.54 6.73
N LYS A 44 15.88 33.76 5.87
CA LYS A 44 17.16 33.14 6.18
C LYS A 44 18.13 33.34 5.02
N SER A 45 19.24 34.02 5.29
CA SER A 45 20.32 34.28 4.33
C SER A 45 21.63 33.62 4.76
N TYR A 46 22.36 33.08 3.78
CA TYR A 46 23.69 32.51 3.93
C TYR A 46 24.66 33.21 2.98
N GLN A 47 25.50 34.10 3.53
CA GLN A 47 26.68 34.76 2.93
C GLN A 47 26.52 35.46 1.55
N ASN A 48 25.47 35.20 0.76
CA ASN A 48 24.98 35.84 -0.48
C ASN A 48 23.74 35.13 -1.09
N PHE A 49 23.17 34.09 -0.44
CA PHE A 49 22.02 33.33 -0.93
C PHE A 49 20.87 33.34 0.09
N TRP A 50 19.65 33.62 -0.37
CA TRP A 50 18.44 33.53 0.46
C TRP A 50 17.84 32.13 0.37
N ALA A 51 17.90 31.39 1.47
CA ALA A 51 17.28 30.06 1.58
C ALA A 51 15.77 30.16 1.86
N LEU A 52 15.35 31.20 2.58
CA LEU A 52 13.95 31.55 2.84
C LEU A 52 13.80 33.07 2.79
N ARG A 53 12.69 33.58 2.27
CA ARG A 53 12.43 35.01 2.16
C ARG A 53 10.95 35.33 2.24
N HIS A 54 10.58 36.20 3.18
CA HIS A 54 9.20 36.67 3.41
C HIS A 54 8.16 35.54 3.58
N VAL A 55 8.54 34.44 4.23
CA VAL A 55 7.63 33.30 4.46
C VAL A 55 6.76 33.60 5.68
N THR A 56 5.43 33.54 5.51
CA THR A 56 4.45 33.82 6.57
C THR A 56 3.35 32.77 6.54
N PHE A 57 3.18 32.02 7.63
CA PHE A 57 2.05 31.11 7.84
C PHE A 57 1.91 30.75 9.32
N SER A 58 0.80 30.13 9.69
CA SER A 58 0.58 29.60 11.03
C SER A 58 0.00 28.20 10.97
N VAL A 59 0.25 27.40 12.00
CA VAL A 59 -0.25 26.02 12.16
C VAL A 59 -1.02 25.95 13.45
N ARG A 60 -2.26 25.46 13.40
CA ARG A 60 -3.11 25.28 14.57
C ARG A 60 -2.73 24.00 15.33
N LYS A 61 -3.07 23.95 16.62
CA LYS A 61 -2.94 22.71 17.41
C LYS A 61 -3.83 21.62 16.82
N GLY A 62 -3.25 20.44 16.60
CA GLY A 62 -3.90 19.29 15.97
C GLY A 62 -3.98 19.35 14.45
N GLU A 63 -3.52 20.43 13.82
CA GLU A 63 -3.47 20.54 12.36
C GLU A 63 -2.25 19.80 11.80
N CYS A 64 -2.48 19.04 10.74
CA CYS A 64 -1.42 18.38 9.97
C CYS A 64 -1.17 19.17 8.68
N VAL A 65 0.04 19.70 8.50
CA VAL A 65 0.42 20.54 7.36
C VAL A 65 1.51 19.86 6.54
N GLY A 66 1.25 19.69 5.24
CA GLY A 66 2.20 19.21 4.26
C GLY A 66 3.09 20.34 3.76
N ILE A 67 4.38 20.11 3.58
CA ILE A 67 5.30 21.07 2.95
C ILE A 67 5.87 20.41 1.70
N VAL A 68 5.56 20.98 0.54
CA VAL A 68 5.94 20.48 -0.78
C VAL A 68 6.79 21.51 -1.53
N GLY A 69 7.56 21.07 -2.50
CA GLY A 69 8.44 21.95 -3.29
C GLY A 69 9.66 21.23 -3.83
N PHE A 70 10.35 21.86 -4.78
CA PHE A 70 11.55 21.32 -5.41
C PHE A 70 12.71 21.10 -4.42
N ASN A 71 13.71 20.34 -4.87
CA ASN A 71 14.97 20.26 -4.16
C ASN A 71 15.63 21.64 -4.13
N GLY A 72 16.06 22.06 -2.94
CA GLY A 72 16.59 23.41 -2.73
C GLY A 72 15.54 24.52 -2.56
N ALA A 73 14.25 24.20 -2.45
CA ALA A 73 13.20 25.20 -2.22
C ALA A 73 13.20 25.84 -0.81
N GLY A 74 14.01 25.33 0.11
CA GLY A 74 14.09 25.84 1.50
C GLY A 74 13.33 25.01 2.55
N LYS A 75 12.73 23.87 2.17
CA LYS A 75 11.94 22.98 3.06
C LYS A 75 12.69 22.60 4.34
N SER A 76 13.88 22.00 4.21
CA SER A 76 14.66 21.54 5.37
C SER A 76 15.16 22.73 6.21
N THR A 77 15.51 23.87 5.59
CA THR A 77 15.88 25.10 6.31
C THR A 77 14.70 25.62 7.14
N LEU A 78 13.49 25.58 6.60
CA LEU A 78 12.27 25.97 7.31
C LEU A 78 12.03 25.04 8.51
N LEU A 79 12.15 23.73 8.30
CA LEU A 79 11.97 22.75 9.36
C LEU A 79 13.01 22.90 10.48
N GLN A 80 14.28 23.17 10.15
CA GLN A 80 15.34 23.43 11.13
C GLN A 80 15.05 24.68 11.98
N ILE A 81 14.48 25.72 11.37
CA ILE A 81 14.07 26.93 12.10
C ILE A 81 12.90 26.61 13.05
N ILE A 82 11.91 25.84 12.61
CA ILE A 82 10.79 25.41 13.45
C ILE A 82 11.26 24.49 14.58
N ALA A 83 12.21 23.60 14.30
CA ALA A 83 12.84 22.72 15.28
C ALA A 83 13.71 23.50 16.31
N GLY A 84 14.12 24.72 15.98
CA GLY A 84 14.97 25.56 16.82
C GLY A 84 16.46 25.29 16.69
N SER A 85 16.89 24.42 15.76
CA SER A 85 18.30 24.15 15.48
C SER A 85 18.97 25.25 14.64
N LEU A 86 18.17 26.09 13.98
CA LEU A 86 18.64 27.20 13.16
C LEU A 86 17.90 28.49 13.51
N THR A 87 18.64 29.58 13.73
CA THR A 87 18.05 30.91 13.95
C THR A 87 17.74 31.60 12.62
N PRO A 88 16.58 32.28 12.49
CA PRO A 88 16.29 33.08 11.30
C PRO A 88 17.19 34.33 11.25
N THR A 89 17.40 34.86 10.04
CA THR A 89 18.08 36.14 9.82
C THR A 89 17.10 37.30 10.04
N GLU A 90 15.85 37.14 9.59
CA GLU A 90 14.77 38.12 9.67
C GLU A 90 13.44 37.43 10.02
N GLY A 91 12.50 38.20 10.54
CA GLY A 91 11.18 37.70 10.93
C GLY A 91 11.18 36.94 12.26
N VAL A 92 10.08 36.25 12.52
CA VAL A 92 9.82 35.56 13.79
C VAL A 92 9.29 34.16 13.51
N ALA A 93 9.85 33.17 14.19
CA ALA A 93 9.31 31.81 14.29
C ALA A 93 9.06 31.49 15.77
N ARG A 94 7.81 31.17 16.13
CA ARG A 94 7.39 30.77 17.48
C ARG A 94 6.74 29.41 17.43
N THR A 95 7.15 28.54 18.34
CA THR A 95 6.57 27.20 18.52
C THR A 95 6.00 27.07 19.93
N HIS A 96 4.81 26.47 20.03
CA HIS A 96 4.06 26.33 21.28
C HIS A 96 3.85 24.86 21.60
N GLY A 97 4.87 24.25 22.20
CA GLY A 97 4.88 22.85 22.59
C GLY A 97 6.23 22.20 22.34
N ARG A 98 6.36 20.93 22.70
CA ARG A 98 7.54 20.11 22.41
C ARG A 98 7.56 19.72 20.94
N VAL A 99 8.54 20.27 20.20
CA VAL A 99 8.82 19.91 18.81
C VAL A 99 9.81 18.75 18.78
N VAL A 100 9.51 17.72 17.98
CA VAL A 100 10.45 16.61 17.75
C VAL A 100 10.66 16.40 16.25
N PRO A 101 11.84 16.76 15.71
CA PRO A 101 12.22 16.52 14.33
C PRO A 101 12.86 15.13 14.12
N LEU A 102 12.28 14.34 13.22
CA LEU A 102 12.75 12.98 12.92
C LEU A 102 14.12 12.92 12.24
N LEU A 103 14.43 13.88 11.38
CA LEU A 103 15.70 13.96 10.66
C LEU A 103 16.88 14.26 11.59
N GLU A 104 16.67 15.11 12.59
CA GLU A 104 17.73 15.42 13.56
C GLU A 104 17.96 14.24 14.48
N LEU A 105 16.94 13.44 14.80
CA LEU A 105 17.13 12.24 15.61
C LEU A 105 18.05 11.22 14.93
N GLY A 106 17.92 10.99 13.62
CA GLY A 106 18.79 10.07 12.90
C GLY A 106 20.22 10.59 12.72
N SER A 107 20.38 11.88 12.45
CA SER A 107 21.69 12.53 12.23
C SER A 107 22.43 12.93 13.51
N SER A 108 21.72 13.05 14.64
CA SER A 108 22.30 13.31 15.96
C SER A 108 22.83 12.06 16.66
N LEU A 109 22.62 10.86 16.09
CA LEU A 109 23.16 9.63 16.66
C LEU A 109 24.69 9.64 16.56
N ASN A 110 25.34 9.38 17.69
CA ASN A 110 26.78 9.21 17.75
C ASN A 110 27.16 7.80 17.26
N GLY A 111 27.92 7.74 16.16
CA GLY A 111 28.32 6.48 15.52
C GLY A 111 29.18 5.56 16.38
N ASP A 112 29.90 6.10 17.37
CA ASP A 112 30.74 5.30 18.27
C ASP A 112 29.95 4.71 19.45
N LEU A 113 28.77 5.26 19.75
CA LEU A 113 27.88 4.75 20.78
C LEU A 113 26.98 3.64 20.22
N SER A 114 26.57 2.71 21.09
CA SER A 114 25.56 1.70 20.74
C SER A 114 24.19 2.34 20.47
N GLY A 115 23.29 1.62 19.80
CA GLY A 115 21.91 2.09 19.62
C GLY A 115 21.22 2.40 20.95
N ARG A 116 21.43 1.54 21.95
CA ARG A 116 20.90 1.75 23.30
C ARG A 116 21.45 3.01 23.97
N GLU A 117 22.75 3.25 23.90
CA GLU A 117 23.38 4.46 24.45
C GLU A 117 22.89 5.73 23.74
N ASN A 118 22.69 5.64 22.43
CA ASN A 118 22.10 6.70 21.62
C ASN A 118 20.66 7.03 22.04
N LEU A 119 19.83 6.03 22.34
CA LEU A 119 18.48 6.27 22.86
C LEU A 119 18.50 6.98 24.21
N TYR A 120 19.37 6.57 25.13
CA TYR A 120 19.50 7.26 26.42
C TYR A 120 19.90 8.73 26.24
N LEU A 121 20.84 9.00 25.32
CA LEU A 121 21.29 10.35 25.03
C LEU A 121 20.16 11.20 24.43
N ALA A 122 19.50 10.70 23.39
CA ALA A 122 18.42 11.40 22.71
C ALA A 122 17.20 11.63 23.64
N ALA A 123 16.83 10.62 24.43
CA ALA A 123 15.76 10.72 25.42
C ALA A 123 16.07 11.78 26.50
N ALA A 124 17.31 11.83 26.99
CA ALA A 124 17.74 12.81 27.99
C ALA A 124 17.66 14.25 27.45
N LEU A 125 18.08 14.47 26.19
CA LEU A 125 17.94 15.77 25.50
C LEU A 125 16.48 16.21 25.37
N MET A 126 15.55 15.25 25.31
CA MET A 126 14.11 15.48 25.25
C MET A 126 13.44 15.57 26.62
N GLY A 127 14.21 15.54 27.71
CA GLY A 127 13.71 15.61 29.08
C GLY A 127 13.06 14.31 29.59
N VAL A 128 13.31 13.18 28.95
CA VAL A 128 12.87 11.86 29.41
C VAL A 128 13.87 11.31 30.42
N THR A 129 13.38 10.89 31.58
CA THR A 129 14.24 10.34 32.62
C THR A 129 14.71 8.93 32.25
N ARG A 130 15.91 8.57 32.73
CA ARG A 130 16.44 7.22 32.52
C ARG A 130 15.49 6.13 33.04
N THR A 131 14.89 6.34 34.19
CA THR A 131 13.93 5.39 34.79
C THR A 131 12.71 5.15 33.91
N THR A 132 12.19 6.19 33.26
CA THR A 132 11.08 6.08 32.32
C THR A 132 11.50 5.28 31.09
N LEU A 133 12.69 5.57 30.54
CA LEU A 133 13.20 4.87 29.36
C LEU A 133 13.50 3.39 29.64
N ASP A 134 14.04 3.06 30.82
CA ASP A 134 14.32 1.69 31.25
C ASP A 134 13.03 0.83 31.28
N GLN A 135 11.93 1.39 31.78
CA GLN A 135 10.63 0.70 31.85
C GLN A 135 10.03 0.40 30.46
N GLN A 136 10.37 1.21 29.46
CA GLN A 136 9.79 1.16 28.11
C GLN A 136 10.76 0.58 27.06
N MET A 137 12.00 0.27 27.47
CA MET A 137 13.06 -0.19 26.56
C MET A 137 12.63 -1.40 25.72
N ASN A 138 11.88 -2.33 26.31
CA ASN A 138 11.37 -3.51 25.60
C ASN A 138 10.43 -3.13 24.44
N GLU A 139 9.58 -2.11 24.61
CA GLU A 139 8.67 -1.64 23.55
C GLU A 139 9.45 -0.93 22.44
N ILE A 140 10.46 -0.14 22.82
CA ILE A 140 11.33 0.56 21.88
C ILE A 140 12.11 -0.46 21.03
N GLU A 141 12.65 -1.51 21.64
CA GLU A 141 13.34 -2.60 20.94
C GLU A 141 12.40 -3.39 20.02
N ALA A 142 11.21 -3.73 20.52
CA ALA A 142 10.20 -4.44 19.74
C ALA A 142 9.69 -3.62 18.54
N PHE A 143 9.64 -2.30 18.68
CA PHE A 143 9.31 -1.42 17.55
C PHE A 143 10.47 -1.33 16.55
N ALA A 144 11.70 -1.13 17.03
CA ALA A 144 12.87 -0.95 16.18
C ALA A 144 13.23 -2.20 15.36
N GLU A 145 13.01 -3.40 15.89
CA GLU A 145 13.30 -4.68 15.21
C GLU A 145 14.72 -4.77 14.64
N ILE A 146 15.70 -4.15 15.32
CA ILE A 146 17.12 -4.21 14.95
C ILE A 146 17.86 -5.35 15.66
N GLY A 147 17.17 -6.09 16.54
CA GLY A 147 17.67 -7.29 17.20
C GLY A 147 19.00 -7.07 17.95
N PRO A 148 20.01 -7.94 17.76
CA PRO A 148 21.26 -7.88 18.51
C PRO A 148 22.13 -6.66 18.15
N PHE A 149 21.79 -5.93 17.10
CA PHE A 149 22.51 -4.71 16.74
C PHE A 149 22.27 -3.57 17.72
N MET A 150 21.21 -3.63 18.55
CA MET A 150 20.89 -2.62 19.55
C MET A 150 22.07 -2.25 20.46
N ASP A 151 22.90 -3.23 20.80
CA ASP A 151 24.08 -3.09 21.64
C ASP A 151 25.39 -2.97 20.84
N LYS A 152 25.29 -2.75 19.51
CA LYS A 152 26.44 -2.50 18.60
C LYS A 152 26.53 -1.02 18.26
N PRO A 153 27.74 -0.50 17.97
CA PRO A 153 27.94 0.90 17.57
C PRO A 153 27.11 1.29 16.35
N VAL A 154 26.47 2.47 16.37
CA VAL A 154 25.58 2.93 15.30
C VAL A 154 26.30 3.09 13.95
N ARG A 155 27.62 3.31 13.93
CA ARG A 155 28.39 3.31 12.69
C ARG A 155 28.33 2.00 11.89
N THR A 156 27.89 0.90 12.52
CA THR A 156 27.69 -0.40 11.84
C THR A 156 26.28 -0.59 11.32
N TYR A 157 25.38 0.38 11.49
CA TYR A 157 23.98 0.30 11.11
C TYR A 157 23.80 0.63 9.64
N SER A 158 22.81 0.01 8.99
CA SER A 158 22.30 0.53 7.72
C SER A 158 21.46 1.80 7.94
N SER A 159 21.23 2.58 6.88
CA SER A 159 20.33 3.74 6.93
C SER A 159 18.94 3.38 7.44
N GLY A 160 18.41 2.21 7.06
CA GLY A 160 17.15 1.69 7.56
C GLY A 160 17.17 1.41 9.07
N MET A 161 18.25 0.83 9.61
CA MET A 161 18.37 0.56 11.05
C MET A 161 18.48 1.85 11.87
N VAL A 162 19.22 2.85 11.37
CA VAL A 162 19.29 4.19 11.99
C VAL A 162 17.91 4.80 12.09
N MET A 163 17.15 4.76 10.99
CA MET A 163 15.80 5.28 10.97
C MET A 163 14.85 4.50 11.89
N ARG A 164 14.93 3.16 11.91
CA ARG A 164 14.13 2.33 12.81
C ARG A 164 14.35 2.70 14.28
N LEU A 165 15.60 2.94 14.66
CA LEU A 165 15.95 3.39 16.01
C LEU A 165 15.45 4.80 16.30
N ALA A 166 15.51 5.72 15.32
CA ALA A 166 14.98 7.07 15.48
C ALA A 166 13.45 7.08 15.66
N PHE A 167 12.72 6.28 14.87
CA PHE A 167 11.27 6.15 14.99
C PHE A 167 10.84 5.45 16.29
N SER A 168 11.61 4.45 16.76
CA SER A 168 11.24 3.74 17.98
C SER A 168 11.26 4.66 19.21
N LEU A 169 12.16 5.65 19.27
CA LEU A 169 12.17 6.65 20.33
C LEU A 169 10.89 7.49 20.37
N LEU A 170 10.32 7.82 19.20
CA LEU A 170 9.10 8.65 19.11
C LEU A 170 7.87 7.98 19.71
N THR A 171 7.88 6.65 19.81
CA THR A 171 6.79 5.93 20.48
C THR A 171 6.62 6.34 21.94
N GLN A 172 7.66 6.95 22.56
CA GLN A 172 7.68 7.28 23.98
C GLN A 172 7.75 8.79 24.28
N VAL A 173 8.25 9.61 23.35
CA VAL A 173 8.52 11.04 23.63
C VAL A 173 7.27 11.93 23.56
N GLU A 174 6.16 11.41 23.04
CA GLU A 174 4.85 12.08 22.96
C GLU A 174 4.93 13.59 22.60
N PRO A 175 5.38 13.94 21.38
CA PRO A 175 5.56 15.34 21.01
C PRO A 175 4.23 16.08 20.81
N ASP A 176 4.21 17.38 21.09
CA ASP A 176 3.08 18.25 20.70
C ASP A 176 3.09 18.51 19.19
N ILE A 177 4.29 18.64 18.62
CA ILE A 177 4.55 18.91 17.21
C ILE A 177 5.57 17.89 16.69
N MET A 178 5.16 17.04 15.74
CA MET A 178 6.04 16.11 15.07
C MET A 178 6.46 16.65 13.71
N ILE A 179 7.75 16.62 13.39
CA ILE A 179 8.26 16.98 12.08
C ILE A 179 8.82 15.73 11.40
N ILE A 180 8.30 15.41 10.23
CA ILE A 180 8.72 14.28 9.41
C ILE A 180 9.13 14.82 8.04
N ASP A 181 10.36 14.56 7.63
CA ASP A 181 10.84 14.97 6.31
C ASP A 181 11.47 13.78 5.59
N GLU A 182 10.83 13.38 4.48
CA GLU A 182 11.21 12.32 3.51
C GLU A 182 11.57 10.94 4.09
N ALA A 183 11.48 10.76 5.41
CA ALA A 183 11.99 9.60 6.11
C ALA A 183 11.20 8.34 5.75
N LEU A 184 9.89 8.44 5.52
CA LEU A 184 9.03 7.27 5.26
C LEU A 184 9.43 6.43 4.04
N ALA A 185 10.28 6.95 3.16
CA ALA A 185 10.80 6.22 2.00
C ALA A 185 11.96 5.26 2.32
N VAL A 186 12.54 5.29 3.53
CA VAL A 186 13.71 4.48 3.90
C VAL A 186 13.31 3.32 4.82
N GLY A 187 13.24 2.12 4.28
CA GLY A 187 12.88 0.90 5.03
C GLY A 187 12.27 -0.18 4.14
N ASP A 188 11.84 -1.28 4.73
CA ASP A 188 10.99 -2.27 4.04
C ASP A 188 9.50 -1.86 4.12
N ALA A 189 8.68 -2.41 3.22
CA ALA A 189 7.25 -2.10 3.14
C ALA A 189 6.51 -2.38 4.47
N TYR A 190 6.98 -3.36 5.23
CA TYR A 190 6.44 -3.71 6.54
C TYR A 190 6.67 -2.61 7.59
N PHE A 191 7.90 -2.09 7.68
CA PHE A 191 8.23 -1.02 8.62
C PHE A 191 7.62 0.33 8.22
N ALA A 192 7.52 0.62 6.91
CA ALA A 192 6.78 1.78 6.41
C ALA A 192 5.33 1.76 6.89
N HIS A 193 4.66 0.60 6.81
CA HIS A 193 3.30 0.42 7.34
C HIS A 193 3.21 0.67 8.86
N LYS A 194 4.20 0.24 9.65
CA LYS A 194 4.27 0.54 11.09
C LYS A 194 4.36 2.04 11.34
N CYS A 195 5.22 2.75 10.61
CA CYS A 195 5.38 4.20 10.73
C CYS A 195 4.08 4.92 10.35
N MET A 196 3.39 4.49 9.29
CA MET A 196 2.10 5.06 8.89
C MET A 196 1.03 4.89 9.98
N ARG A 197 0.96 3.73 10.65
CA ARG A 197 0.04 3.53 11.78
C ARG A 197 0.35 4.45 12.95
N MET A 198 1.64 4.64 13.26
CA MET A 198 2.07 5.58 14.30
C MET A 198 1.62 7.00 13.99
N ILE A 199 1.82 7.47 12.74
CA ILE A 199 1.40 8.80 12.29
C ILE A 199 -0.12 8.97 12.39
N ARG A 200 -0.91 7.94 12.01
CA ARG A 200 -2.37 7.98 12.16
C ARG A 200 -2.80 8.12 13.61
N ARG A 201 -2.23 7.30 14.50
CA ARG A 201 -2.51 7.38 15.95
C ARG A 201 -2.14 8.75 16.51
N PHE A 202 -1.01 9.30 16.09
CA PHE A 202 -0.57 10.63 16.49
C PHE A 202 -1.56 11.73 16.08
N ARG A 203 -2.08 11.64 14.84
CA ARG A 203 -3.13 12.54 14.35
C ARG A 203 -4.45 12.37 15.10
N GLU A 204 -4.87 11.13 15.37
CA GLU A 204 -6.09 10.83 16.14
C GLU A 204 -6.04 11.39 17.57
N GLN A 205 -4.84 11.58 18.13
CA GLN A 205 -4.63 12.23 19.43
C GLN A 205 -4.74 13.76 19.37
N GLY A 206 -5.03 14.35 18.20
CA GLY A 206 -5.19 15.81 18.04
C GLY A 206 -3.87 16.57 18.16
N ARG A 207 -2.75 15.93 17.79
CA ARG A 207 -1.40 16.53 17.82
C ARG A 207 -1.01 17.06 16.44
N SER A 208 -0.12 18.06 16.41
CA SER A 208 0.24 18.76 15.17
C SER A 208 1.36 18.07 14.42
N LEU A 209 1.23 17.94 13.09
CA LEU A 209 2.21 17.28 12.22
C LEU A 209 2.69 18.26 11.15
N LEU A 210 4.00 18.36 10.97
CA LEU A 210 4.62 18.95 9.78
C LEU A 210 5.22 17.83 8.95
N PHE A 211 4.75 17.68 7.72
CA PHE A 211 5.10 16.54 6.86
C PHE A 211 5.66 17.01 5.52
N VAL A 212 6.95 16.76 5.29
CA VAL A 212 7.58 16.93 3.97
C VAL A 212 7.62 15.56 3.28
N SER A 213 7.01 15.49 2.10
CA SER A 213 7.03 14.30 1.27
C SER A 213 6.91 14.66 -0.20
N HIS A 214 7.56 13.85 -1.03
CA HIS A 214 7.40 13.86 -2.48
C HIS A 214 6.27 12.94 -2.96
N ASP A 215 5.62 12.17 -2.06
CA ASP A 215 4.47 11.33 -2.39
C ASP A 215 3.16 12.12 -2.23
N PRO A 216 2.45 12.43 -3.34
CA PRO A 216 1.17 13.12 -3.30
C PRO A 216 0.11 12.36 -2.47
N SER A 217 0.17 11.02 -2.47
CA SER A 217 -0.80 10.17 -1.76
C SER A 217 -0.66 10.32 -0.25
N ALA A 218 0.58 10.31 0.26
CA ALA A 218 0.86 10.53 1.67
C ALA A 218 0.42 11.94 2.12
N ILE A 219 0.75 12.99 1.34
CA ILE A 219 0.34 14.36 1.65
C ILE A 219 -1.20 14.48 1.71
N LYS A 220 -1.92 13.92 0.72
CA LYS A 220 -3.40 13.92 0.71
C LYS A 220 -4.00 13.10 1.86
N THR A 221 -3.32 12.05 2.32
CA THR A 221 -3.82 11.16 3.38
C THR A 221 -3.61 11.72 4.78
N PHE A 222 -2.47 12.36 5.04
CA PHE A 222 -2.05 12.75 6.38
C PHE A 222 -2.22 14.23 6.68
N CYS A 223 -2.30 15.09 5.67
CA CYS A 223 -2.34 16.54 5.85
C CYS A 223 -3.74 17.10 5.62
N ASP A 224 -4.14 18.02 6.49
CA ASP A 224 -5.38 18.80 6.35
C ASP A 224 -5.18 19.97 5.37
N ARG A 225 -3.93 20.46 5.26
CA ARG A 225 -3.50 21.58 4.41
C ARG A 225 -2.09 21.34 3.88
N ALA A 226 -1.70 21.98 2.79
CA ALA A 226 -0.34 21.93 2.27
C ALA A 226 0.20 23.33 1.94
N ILE A 227 1.51 23.47 1.99
CA ILE A 227 2.26 24.69 1.66
C ILE A 227 3.27 24.33 0.57
N LEU A 228 3.25 25.08 -0.53
CA LEU A 228 4.24 24.99 -1.59
C LEU A 228 5.31 26.05 -1.42
N LEU A 229 6.57 25.59 -1.35
CA LEU A 229 7.76 26.42 -1.40
C LEU A 229 8.46 26.28 -2.74
N ASP A 230 8.93 27.40 -3.30
CA ASP A 230 9.89 27.42 -4.40
C ASP A 230 10.94 28.50 -4.12
N LYS A 231 12.23 28.16 -4.29
CA LYS A 231 13.36 29.10 -4.14
C LYS A 231 13.27 30.01 -2.90
N GLY A 232 12.85 29.44 -1.77
CA GLY A 232 12.75 30.14 -0.50
C GLY A 232 11.51 31.03 -0.31
N VAL A 233 10.59 31.08 -1.28
CA VAL A 233 9.33 31.81 -1.14
C VAL A 233 8.14 30.85 -1.07
N MET A 234 7.10 31.26 -0.35
CA MET A 234 5.84 30.52 -0.29
C MET A 234 4.96 30.93 -1.46
N LEU A 235 4.72 29.98 -2.38
CA LEU A 235 3.91 30.24 -3.57
C LEU A 235 2.42 30.01 -3.31
N GLN A 236 2.09 29.01 -2.50
CA GLN A 236 0.70 28.63 -2.23
C GLN A 236 0.56 28.00 -0.84
N ASP A 237 -0.57 28.26 -0.20
CA ASP A 237 -1.00 27.68 1.07
C ASP A 237 -2.50 27.37 0.94
N GLY A 238 -2.90 26.11 1.09
CA GLY A 238 -4.29 25.71 0.89
C GLY A 238 -4.53 24.21 0.92
N PRO A 239 -5.71 23.73 0.48
CA PRO A 239 -6.06 22.32 0.46
C PRO A 239 -5.01 21.50 -0.29
N PRO A 240 -4.63 20.30 0.19
CA PRO A 240 -3.57 19.50 -0.41
C PRO A 240 -3.74 19.25 -1.91
N GLU A 241 -4.97 19.00 -2.36
CA GLU A 241 -5.29 18.79 -3.79
C GLU A 241 -4.85 19.99 -4.64
N GLN A 242 -5.25 21.21 -4.27
CA GLN A 242 -4.96 22.43 -5.04
C GLN A 242 -3.47 22.76 -5.08
N VAL A 243 -2.77 22.51 -3.97
CA VAL A 243 -1.34 22.81 -3.84
C VAL A 243 -0.52 21.81 -4.66
N LEU A 244 -0.90 20.52 -4.65
CA LEU A 244 -0.27 19.48 -5.45
C LEU A 244 -0.53 19.65 -6.94
N ASP A 245 -1.73 20.07 -7.34
CA ASP A 245 -2.05 20.38 -8.73
C ASP A 245 -1.15 21.52 -9.27
N TYR A 246 -0.98 22.58 -8.47
CA TYR A 246 -0.09 23.69 -8.84
C TYR A 246 1.40 23.30 -8.83
N TYR A 247 1.82 22.46 -7.88
CA TYR A 247 3.16 21.89 -7.87
C TYR A 247 3.45 21.04 -9.12
N ASN A 248 2.52 20.18 -9.52
CA ASN A 248 2.62 19.38 -10.75
C ASN A 248 2.66 20.27 -11.99
N ALA A 249 1.89 21.35 -12.04
CA ALA A 249 1.93 22.32 -13.12
C ALA A 249 3.30 23.03 -13.21
N LEU A 250 3.95 23.31 -12.07
CA LEU A 250 5.30 23.88 -12.03
C LEU A 250 6.38 22.90 -12.46
N ILE A 251 6.28 21.61 -12.06
CA ILE A 251 7.18 20.55 -12.55
C ILE A 251 7.08 20.49 -14.07
N ALA A 252 5.86 20.39 -14.59
CA ALA A 252 5.61 20.35 -16.02
C ALA A 252 6.17 21.61 -16.71
N ALA A 253 5.99 22.81 -16.14
CA ALA A 253 6.53 24.06 -16.69
C ALA A 253 8.07 24.15 -16.64
N GLN A 254 8.72 23.53 -15.66
CA GLN A 254 10.18 23.52 -15.52
C GLN A 254 10.82 22.50 -16.47
N GLU A 255 10.15 21.36 -16.69
CA GLU A 255 10.46 20.39 -17.75
C GLU A 255 10.20 21.01 -19.14
N SER A 256 9.19 21.87 -19.27
CA SER A 256 8.86 22.65 -20.49
C SER A 256 9.88 23.75 -20.86
N ARG A 257 10.90 24.03 -20.02
CA ARG A 257 12.07 24.81 -20.49
C ARG A 257 12.87 24.06 -21.55
N PHE A 258 12.61 22.75 -21.70
CA PHE A 258 12.86 22.00 -22.92
C PHE A 258 11.60 22.07 -23.80
N ASP A 259 11.55 23.13 -24.60
CA ASP A 259 10.80 23.35 -25.85
C ASP A 259 9.30 22.94 -25.89
N ILE A 260 8.40 23.80 -25.38
CA ILE A 260 6.95 23.67 -25.60
C ILE A 260 6.24 25.05 -25.74
N GLN A 261 5.44 25.21 -26.80
CA GLN A 261 4.54 26.35 -27.03
C GLN A 261 3.16 26.11 -26.37
N GLN A 262 2.78 26.95 -25.40
CA GLN A 262 1.44 26.98 -24.82
C GLN A 262 0.51 27.90 -25.63
N SER A 263 -0.70 27.43 -25.96
CA SER A 263 -1.80 28.30 -26.42
C SER A 263 -2.98 28.19 -25.47
N THR A 264 -3.44 29.34 -24.97
CA THR A 264 -4.58 29.48 -24.08
C THR A 264 -5.88 29.37 -24.86
N SER A 265 -6.72 28.39 -24.51
CA SER A 265 -8.12 28.37 -24.94
C SER A 265 -8.99 29.15 -23.97
N SER A 266 -10.03 29.80 -24.52
CA SER A 266 -11.04 30.66 -23.89
C SER A 266 -11.78 30.11 -22.64
N SER A 267 -11.46 28.93 -22.13
CA SER A 267 -12.11 28.28 -20.98
C SER A 267 -11.26 28.17 -19.71
N GLY A 268 -10.08 28.80 -19.66
CA GLY A 268 -9.25 28.87 -18.44
C GLY A 268 -8.58 27.55 -18.02
N ARG A 269 -8.59 26.52 -18.87
CA ARG A 269 -7.81 25.28 -18.70
C ARG A 269 -6.52 25.34 -19.50
N THR A 270 -5.39 25.22 -18.82
CA THR A 270 -4.06 25.06 -19.43
C THR A 270 -3.95 23.66 -20.03
N LEU A 271 -3.94 23.56 -21.37
CA LEU A 271 -3.57 22.32 -22.07
C LEU A 271 -2.06 22.34 -22.33
N THR A 272 -1.34 21.36 -21.79
CA THR A 272 0.09 21.15 -22.08
C THR A 272 0.20 20.25 -23.30
N ARG A 273 0.97 20.68 -24.31
CA ARG A 273 1.23 19.93 -25.55
C ARG A 273 2.74 19.77 -25.73
N SER A 274 3.29 18.57 -25.82
CA SER A 274 4.74 18.34 -26.01
C SER A 274 5.01 17.42 -27.20
N GLY A 275 6.25 17.36 -27.68
CA GLY A 275 6.65 16.48 -28.80
C GLY A 275 7.36 17.22 -29.92
N ASN A 276 8.02 16.47 -30.81
CA ASN A 276 8.83 17.05 -31.90
C ASN A 276 7.99 17.57 -33.08
N GLY A 277 6.67 17.39 -33.06
CA GLY A 277 5.72 17.91 -34.04
C GLY A 277 5.69 17.17 -35.38
N GLN A 278 6.40 16.05 -35.55
CA GLN A 278 6.41 15.28 -36.81
C GLN A 278 5.07 14.62 -37.14
N ALA A 279 4.27 14.31 -36.12
CA ALA A 279 2.86 13.94 -36.23
C ALA A 279 2.09 14.70 -35.15
N GLN A 280 0.87 15.13 -35.44
CA GLN A 280 0.10 16.04 -34.61
C GLN A 280 -1.35 15.60 -34.47
N ILE A 281 -1.85 15.55 -33.23
CA ILE A 281 -3.25 15.26 -32.93
C ILE A 281 -4.10 16.49 -33.24
N THR A 282 -4.91 16.42 -34.29
CA THR A 282 -5.74 17.54 -34.78
C THR A 282 -7.16 17.48 -34.27
N ARG A 283 -7.71 16.28 -34.12
CA ARG A 283 -9.07 16.06 -33.59
C ARG A 283 -9.08 14.89 -32.62
N PHE A 284 -9.91 15.01 -31.60
CA PHE A 284 -10.16 13.91 -30.68
C PHE A 284 -11.60 14.00 -30.16
N ASP A 285 -12.23 12.84 -29.99
CA ASP A 285 -13.60 12.72 -29.49
C ASP A 285 -13.74 11.50 -28.57
N LEU A 286 -14.58 11.65 -27.54
CA LEU A 286 -15.10 10.55 -26.74
C LEU A 286 -16.55 10.31 -27.18
N LEU A 287 -16.83 9.14 -27.75
CA LEU A 287 -18.12 8.80 -28.34
C LEU A 287 -18.83 7.71 -27.55
N ASP A 288 -20.17 7.79 -27.49
CA ASP A 288 -21.03 6.73 -26.96
C ASP A 288 -21.25 5.58 -27.97
N ALA A 289 -22.10 4.61 -27.59
CA ALA A 289 -22.45 3.47 -28.44
C ALA A 289 -23.20 3.84 -29.73
N ASN A 290 -23.70 5.07 -29.87
CA ASN A 290 -24.35 5.59 -31.08
C ASN A 290 -23.44 6.57 -31.84
N ASP A 291 -22.13 6.54 -31.58
CA ASP A 291 -21.13 7.43 -32.18
C ASP A 291 -21.38 8.93 -31.93
N LYS A 292 -22.06 9.28 -30.82
CA LYS A 292 -22.30 10.67 -30.44
C LYS A 292 -21.27 11.14 -29.41
N PRO A 293 -20.75 12.38 -29.52
CA PRO A 293 -19.84 12.93 -28.52
C PRO A 293 -20.49 13.02 -27.14
N VAL A 294 -19.77 12.56 -26.11
CA VAL A 294 -20.25 12.55 -24.72
C VAL A 294 -19.23 13.14 -23.75
N ARG A 295 -19.76 13.74 -22.68
CA ARG A 295 -18.99 14.26 -21.54
C ARG A 295 -19.39 13.62 -20.21
N ALA A 296 -20.45 12.81 -20.24
CA ALA A 296 -20.91 12.00 -19.12
C ALA A 296 -21.13 10.58 -19.65
N VAL A 297 -20.55 9.60 -19.00
CA VAL A 297 -20.64 8.19 -19.38
C VAL A 297 -21.13 7.39 -18.18
N LEU A 298 -22.04 6.46 -18.41
CA LEU A 298 -22.47 5.53 -17.37
C LEU A 298 -21.34 4.52 -17.10
N CYS A 299 -21.10 4.21 -15.83
CA CYS A 299 -20.23 3.10 -15.43
C CYS A 299 -20.60 1.83 -16.20
N GLY A 300 -19.60 1.09 -16.66
CA GLY A 300 -19.75 -0.15 -17.41
C GLY A 300 -20.12 0.00 -18.88
N SER A 301 -20.40 1.21 -19.36
CA SER A 301 -20.73 1.45 -20.77
C SER A 301 -19.52 1.30 -21.69
N GLN A 302 -19.80 0.88 -22.92
CA GLN A 302 -18.84 0.91 -24.01
C GLN A 302 -18.72 2.34 -24.54
N VAL A 303 -17.48 2.82 -24.70
CA VAL A 303 -17.17 4.08 -25.36
C VAL A 303 -16.11 3.86 -26.44
N LYS A 304 -16.01 4.85 -27.32
CA LYS A 304 -14.97 4.91 -28.34
C LYS A 304 -14.16 6.19 -28.17
N ILE A 305 -12.85 6.05 -28.01
CA ILE A 305 -11.90 7.16 -27.98
C ILE A 305 -11.34 7.30 -29.39
N CYS A 306 -11.73 8.34 -30.12
CA CYS A 306 -11.25 8.62 -31.47
C CYS A 306 -10.16 9.69 -31.44
N CYS A 307 -9.12 9.49 -32.27
CA CYS A 307 -7.99 10.40 -32.44
C CYS A 307 -7.67 10.51 -33.93
N VAL A 308 -7.63 11.73 -34.45
CA VAL A 308 -7.15 12.04 -35.80
C VAL A 308 -5.77 12.67 -35.68
N VAL A 309 -4.82 12.10 -36.42
CA VAL A 309 -3.42 12.51 -36.45
C VAL A 309 -3.07 12.99 -37.85
N GLU A 310 -2.44 14.15 -37.93
CA GLU A 310 -1.84 14.72 -39.14
C GLU A 310 -0.32 14.52 -39.11
N CYS A 311 0.25 13.89 -40.13
CA CYS A 311 1.69 13.70 -40.27
C CYS A 311 2.32 14.91 -40.97
N ILE A 312 3.17 15.64 -40.26
CA ILE A 312 3.91 16.80 -40.79
C ILE A 312 5.21 16.35 -41.46
N ALA A 313 5.77 15.22 -41.02
CA ALA A 313 6.92 14.55 -41.63
C ALA A 313 6.58 13.10 -41.99
N GLU A 314 7.53 12.40 -42.60
CA GLU A 314 7.44 10.95 -42.79
C GLU A 314 7.52 10.24 -41.44
N VAL A 315 6.55 9.35 -41.17
CA VAL A 315 6.45 8.60 -39.92
C VAL A 315 6.16 7.14 -40.22
N GLU A 316 7.02 6.26 -39.73
CA GLU A 316 6.91 4.80 -39.88
C GLU A 316 6.35 4.19 -38.59
N GLU A 317 5.23 3.46 -38.71
CA GLU A 317 4.55 2.77 -37.60
C GLU A 317 4.35 3.63 -36.34
N PRO A 318 3.66 4.79 -36.45
CA PRO A 318 3.39 5.62 -35.29
C PRO A 318 2.53 4.88 -34.26
N THR A 319 2.90 4.99 -33.00
CA THR A 319 2.13 4.47 -31.88
C THR A 319 1.22 5.56 -31.33
N VAL A 320 -0.10 5.35 -31.40
CA VAL A 320 -1.09 6.24 -30.80
C VAL A 320 -1.50 5.65 -29.46
N GLY A 321 -1.50 6.46 -28.41
CA GLY A 321 -1.84 6.06 -27.05
C GLY A 321 -2.80 7.00 -26.37
N PHE A 322 -3.46 6.50 -25.33
CA PHE A 322 -4.25 7.30 -24.41
C PHE A 322 -4.00 6.91 -22.96
N LEU A 323 -4.18 7.88 -22.07
CA LEU A 323 -4.20 7.71 -20.62
C LEU A 323 -5.49 8.32 -20.08
N ILE A 324 -6.20 7.56 -19.26
CA ILE A 324 -7.30 8.04 -18.43
C ILE A 324 -6.72 8.35 -17.05
N ARG A 325 -6.94 9.58 -16.58
CA ARG A 325 -6.54 10.00 -15.24
C ARG A 325 -7.76 10.34 -14.39
N ASP A 326 -7.66 10.13 -13.09
CA ASP A 326 -8.66 10.58 -12.14
C ASP A 326 -8.53 12.09 -11.84
N ARG A 327 -9.48 12.63 -11.07
CA ARG A 327 -9.44 14.04 -10.61
C ARG A 327 -8.21 14.40 -9.78
N LEU A 328 -7.47 13.41 -9.29
CA LEU A 328 -6.27 13.57 -8.45
C LEU A 328 -4.98 13.54 -9.28
N GLY A 329 -5.08 13.33 -10.60
CA GLY A 329 -3.97 13.23 -11.53
C GLY A 329 -3.35 11.84 -11.63
N ASN A 330 -3.90 10.83 -10.95
CA ASN A 330 -3.37 9.48 -10.99
C ASN A 330 -3.72 8.80 -12.32
N ASP A 331 -2.77 8.07 -12.90
CA ASP A 331 -3.01 7.22 -14.06
C ASP A 331 -3.92 6.05 -13.67
N VAL A 332 -5.15 6.03 -14.20
CA VAL A 332 -6.16 5.01 -13.90
C VAL A 332 -6.05 3.85 -14.88
N PHE A 333 -5.93 4.16 -16.16
CA PHE A 333 -5.78 3.18 -17.22
C PHE A 333 -5.20 3.83 -18.47
N GLY A 334 -4.32 3.15 -19.17
CA GLY A 334 -3.83 3.60 -20.47
C GLY A 334 -3.33 2.45 -21.31
N THR A 335 -3.36 2.64 -22.61
CA THR A 335 -2.81 1.70 -23.59
C THR A 335 -2.47 2.44 -24.87
N ASN A 336 -1.88 1.74 -25.83
CA ASN A 336 -1.54 2.27 -27.13
C ASN A 336 -1.63 1.20 -28.23
N THR A 337 -1.57 1.62 -29.49
CA THR A 337 -1.68 0.72 -30.65
C THR A 337 -0.59 -0.36 -30.65
N PHE A 338 0.63 -0.03 -30.20
CA PHE A 338 1.73 -0.99 -30.07
C PHE A 338 1.43 -2.12 -29.07
N ASN A 339 0.98 -1.78 -27.86
CA ASN A 339 0.63 -2.74 -26.81
C ASN A 339 -0.57 -3.60 -27.20
N LEU A 340 -1.48 -3.05 -28.02
CA LEU A 340 -2.60 -3.78 -28.62
C LEU A 340 -2.22 -4.54 -29.90
N ARG A 341 -0.94 -4.53 -30.31
CA ARG A 341 -0.41 -5.19 -31.51
C ARG A 341 -1.16 -4.78 -32.78
N THR A 342 -1.58 -3.53 -32.84
CA THR A 342 -2.27 -2.93 -33.99
C THR A 342 -1.25 -2.13 -34.79
N SER A 343 -0.92 -2.60 -36.00
CA SER A 343 -0.10 -1.84 -36.95
C SER A 343 -0.89 -0.63 -37.44
N VAL A 344 -0.23 0.53 -37.41
CA VAL A 344 -0.80 1.81 -37.85
C VAL A 344 -0.32 2.12 -39.27
N GLY A 345 0.82 1.58 -39.68
CA GLY A 345 1.35 1.67 -41.04
C GLY A 345 2.34 2.82 -41.22
N HIS A 346 2.66 3.13 -42.48
CA HIS A 346 3.62 4.17 -42.86
C HIS A 346 2.90 5.34 -43.53
N TYR A 347 3.26 6.57 -43.13
CA TYR A 347 2.65 7.80 -43.62
C TYR A 347 3.70 8.81 -44.06
N THR A 348 3.42 9.48 -45.18
CA THR A 348 4.24 10.60 -45.67
C THR A 348 3.65 11.94 -45.24
N ALA A 349 4.47 13.00 -45.27
CA ALA A 349 4.06 14.34 -44.90
C ALA A 349 2.78 14.80 -45.62
N GLY A 350 1.86 15.42 -44.88
CA GLY A 350 0.54 15.88 -45.34
C GLY A 350 -0.58 14.85 -45.24
N HIS A 351 -0.30 13.59 -44.90
CA HIS A 351 -1.35 12.60 -44.68
C HIS A 351 -2.00 12.74 -43.30
N THR A 352 -3.29 12.38 -43.23
CA THR A 352 -4.03 12.25 -41.98
C THR A 352 -4.53 10.83 -41.81
N PHE A 353 -4.52 10.31 -40.58
CA PHE A 353 -5.13 9.03 -40.25
C PHE A 353 -5.94 9.11 -38.96
N GLU A 354 -6.90 8.20 -38.81
CA GLU A 354 -7.74 8.09 -37.62
C GLU A 354 -7.45 6.77 -36.90
N THR A 355 -7.33 6.84 -35.57
CA THR A 355 -7.26 5.69 -34.68
C THR A 355 -8.43 5.74 -33.70
N SER A 356 -9.02 4.59 -33.38
CA SER A 356 -10.05 4.50 -32.36
C SER A 356 -9.80 3.37 -31.37
N PHE A 357 -10.11 3.61 -30.10
CA PHE A 357 -10.04 2.63 -29.02
C PHE A 357 -11.44 2.35 -28.49
N ASN A 358 -11.89 1.11 -28.59
CA ASN A 358 -13.13 0.67 -27.98
C ASN A 358 -12.85 0.22 -26.54
N VAL A 359 -13.37 0.97 -25.58
CA VAL A 359 -13.09 0.75 -24.15
C VAL A 359 -14.40 0.55 -23.40
N ARG A 360 -14.46 -0.48 -22.55
CA ARG A 360 -15.55 -0.61 -21.57
C ARG A 360 -15.17 0.14 -20.30
N LEU A 361 -15.85 1.24 -19.99
CA LEU A 361 -15.52 2.08 -18.83
C LEU A 361 -16.05 1.49 -17.53
N ASN A 362 -15.43 0.40 -17.08
CA ASN A 362 -15.62 -0.16 -15.75
C ASN A 362 -14.91 0.69 -14.68
N LEU A 363 -15.24 1.98 -14.62
CA LEU A 363 -14.64 2.95 -13.71
C LEU A 363 -15.64 3.40 -12.63
N GLY A 364 -15.11 3.76 -11.47
CA GLY A 364 -15.86 4.38 -10.38
C GLY A 364 -16.57 5.67 -10.81
N PRO A 365 -17.68 6.06 -10.14
CA PRO A 365 -18.26 7.37 -10.34
C PRO A 365 -17.25 8.48 -9.99
N GLY A 366 -17.10 9.47 -10.86
CA GLY A 366 -16.12 10.54 -10.63
C GLY A 366 -15.79 11.37 -11.86
N HIS A 367 -14.87 12.31 -11.69
CA HIS A 367 -14.33 13.14 -12.78
C HIS A 367 -13.02 12.53 -13.27
N TYR A 368 -12.89 12.47 -14.59
CA TYR A 368 -11.74 11.89 -15.28
C TYR A 368 -11.29 12.79 -16.42
N SER A 369 -10.04 12.61 -16.84
CA SER A 369 -9.50 13.23 -18.04
C SER A 369 -8.83 12.21 -18.96
N ILE A 370 -8.76 12.54 -20.25
CA ILE A 370 -8.03 11.78 -21.27
C ILE A 370 -6.83 12.60 -21.73
N THR A 371 -5.64 12.02 -21.60
CA THR A 371 -4.41 12.45 -22.26
C THR A 371 -4.21 11.58 -23.50
N LEU A 372 -3.76 12.17 -24.61
CA LEU A 372 -3.41 11.45 -25.83
C LEU A 372 -1.94 11.65 -26.18
N ALA A 373 -1.35 10.65 -26.83
CA ALA A 373 0.01 10.72 -27.32
C ALA A 373 0.18 10.02 -28.67
N VAL A 374 1.13 10.50 -29.47
CA VAL A 374 1.67 9.86 -30.67
C VAL A 374 3.19 9.79 -30.51
N HIS A 375 3.75 8.61 -30.54
CA HIS A 375 5.18 8.36 -30.32
C HIS A 375 5.64 7.10 -31.10
N THR A 376 6.89 6.66 -30.92
CA THR A 376 7.37 5.37 -31.46
C THR A 376 7.49 4.32 -30.36
N GLY A 377 7.27 3.04 -30.69
CA GLY A 377 7.51 1.93 -29.78
C GLY A 377 6.52 1.79 -28.63
N ALA A 378 6.93 1.12 -27.55
CA ALA A 378 6.05 0.74 -26.44
C ALA A 378 5.71 1.91 -25.49
N ASP A 379 6.60 2.90 -25.38
CA ASP A 379 6.48 4.06 -24.50
C ASP A 379 6.88 5.36 -25.22
N HIS A 380 6.62 6.49 -24.58
CA HIS A 380 6.89 7.83 -25.11
C HIS A 380 8.34 8.31 -24.86
N LEU A 381 9.21 7.46 -24.32
CA LEU A 381 10.62 7.81 -24.05
C LEU A 381 11.45 7.80 -25.34
N ALA A 382 11.01 7.06 -26.36
CA ALA A 382 11.59 7.05 -27.70
C ALA A 382 10.70 7.84 -28.69
N SER A 383 11.24 8.93 -29.23
CA SER A 383 10.63 9.77 -30.30
C SER A 383 9.15 10.12 -30.06
N ASN A 384 8.90 10.99 -29.06
CA ASN A 384 7.58 11.60 -28.84
C ASN A 384 7.25 12.61 -29.95
N PHE A 385 6.20 12.34 -30.73
CA PHE A 385 5.77 13.21 -31.83
C PHE A 385 4.81 14.31 -31.35
N ASP A 386 3.77 13.92 -30.60
CA ASP A 386 2.80 14.85 -30.01
C ASP A 386 2.12 14.22 -28.80
N TRP A 387 2.12 14.92 -27.68
CA TRP A 387 1.57 14.52 -26.40
C TRP A 387 0.70 15.65 -25.88
N ARG A 388 -0.56 15.37 -25.56
CA ARG A 388 -1.55 16.38 -25.16
C ARG A 388 -2.21 15.99 -23.86
N ASP A 389 -1.83 16.68 -22.79
CA ASP A 389 -2.35 16.43 -21.45
C ASP A 389 -3.76 16.99 -21.25
N ASN A 390 -4.59 16.20 -20.54
CA ASN A 390 -5.93 16.60 -20.12
C ASN A 390 -6.79 17.14 -21.27
N LEU A 391 -6.64 16.54 -22.45
CA LEU A 391 -7.28 16.96 -23.68
C LEU A 391 -8.81 17.00 -23.58
N LEU A 392 -9.39 16.09 -22.78
CA LEU A 392 -10.81 16.08 -22.48
C LEU A 392 -11.10 15.62 -21.07
N ALA A 393 -11.91 16.40 -20.37
CA ALA A 393 -12.55 15.98 -19.14
C ALA A 393 -13.93 15.36 -19.44
N PHE A 394 -14.25 14.30 -18.71
CA PHE A 394 -15.56 13.66 -18.68
C PHE A 394 -15.91 13.20 -17.26
N VAL A 395 -17.18 12.85 -17.06
CA VAL A 395 -17.71 12.35 -15.79
C VAL A 395 -18.18 10.93 -15.97
N VAL A 396 -17.82 10.05 -15.05
CA VAL A 396 -18.45 8.73 -14.93
C VAL A 396 -19.58 8.81 -13.92
N VAL A 397 -20.76 8.40 -14.35
CA VAL A 397 -22.00 8.43 -13.57
C VAL A 397 -22.28 6.99 -13.08
N PRO A 398 -22.79 6.81 -11.84
CA PRO A 398 -23.10 5.48 -11.32
C PRO A 398 -24.05 4.70 -12.23
N ASN A 399 -23.67 3.48 -12.59
CA ASN A 399 -24.47 2.54 -13.36
C ASN A 399 -23.87 1.13 -13.24
N TRP A 400 -23.90 0.59 -12.02
CA TRP A 400 -23.35 -0.73 -11.72
C TRP A 400 -24.34 -1.50 -10.86
N PRO A 401 -24.38 -2.84 -10.88
CA PRO A 401 -25.40 -3.62 -10.16
C PRO A 401 -25.41 -3.42 -8.64
N PHE A 402 -24.35 -2.83 -8.08
CA PHE A 402 -24.19 -2.55 -6.66
C PHE A 402 -23.31 -1.31 -6.44
N VAL A 403 -23.36 -0.76 -5.23
CA VAL A 403 -22.49 0.32 -4.79
C VAL A 403 -21.09 -0.23 -4.49
N PHE A 404 -20.07 0.43 -5.00
CA PHE A 404 -18.66 0.10 -4.74
C PHE A 404 -17.85 1.37 -4.47
N GLY A 405 -16.71 1.21 -3.82
CA GLY A 405 -15.73 2.28 -3.62
C GLY A 405 -14.50 2.08 -4.51
N GLY A 406 -13.78 3.16 -4.79
CA GLY A 406 -12.55 3.14 -5.59
C GLY A 406 -12.78 3.51 -7.06
N VAL A 407 -11.72 3.41 -7.87
CA VAL A 407 -11.71 3.85 -9.28
C VAL A 407 -12.08 2.76 -10.27
N ALA A 408 -12.15 1.48 -9.87
CA ALA A 408 -12.43 0.35 -10.74
C ALA A 408 -13.74 -0.35 -10.35
N ALA A 409 -14.62 -0.54 -11.34
CA ALA A 409 -15.87 -1.28 -11.22
C ALA A 409 -15.61 -2.76 -11.53
N LEU A 410 -15.30 -3.54 -10.51
CA LEU A 410 -15.06 -4.98 -10.62
C LEU A 410 -16.33 -5.74 -10.24
N GLU A 411 -16.59 -6.87 -10.90
CA GLU A 411 -17.66 -7.77 -10.49
C GLU A 411 -17.32 -8.42 -9.16
N ALA A 412 -18.28 -8.40 -8.23
CA ALA A 412 -18.15 -9.01 -6.92
C ALA A 412 -19.44 -9.74 -6.57
N THR A 413 -19.30 -10.91 -5.96
CA THR A 413 -20.41 -11.64 -5.35
C THR A 413 -20.17 -11.72 -3.85
N ALA A 414 -21.22 -11.54 -3.06
CA ALA A 414 -21.15 -11.65 -1.61
C ALA A 414 -22.12 -12.75 -1.16
N GLY A 415 -21.60 -13.77 -0.48
CA GLY A 415 -22.40 -14.75 0.23
C GLY A 415 -22.32 -14.46 1.73
N VAL A 416 -23.45 -14.18 2.37
CA VAL A 416 -23.52 -14.02 3.83
C VAL A 416 -24.26 -15.24 4.39
N SER A 417 -23.58 -16.02 5.22
CA SER A 417 -24.20 -17.05 6.05
C SER A 417 -24.31 -16.52 7.47
N GLN A 418 -25.54 -16.37 7.98
CA GLN A 418 -25.78 -15.96 9.38
C GLN A 418 -25.66 -17.12 10.39
N ASN A 419 -25.24 -18.29 9.90
CA ASN A 419 -24.78 -19.40 10.72
C ASN A 419 -23.28 -19.58 10.44
N LEU A 420 -22.47 -19.79 11.48
CA LEU A 420 -21.18 -20.48 11.32
C LEU A 420 -21.43 -21.67 10.38
N LEU A 421 -20.80 -21.67 9.21
CA LEU A 421 -21.06 -22.69 8.20
C LEU A 421 -20.40 -23.99 8.64
N HIS A 422 -21.14 -24.76 9.44
CA HIS A 422 -21.05 -26.20 9.39
C HIS A 422 -21.58 -26.64 8.01
N LEU A 423 -20.70 -27.08 7.12
CA LEU A 423 -21.10 -27.70 5.85
C LEU A 423 -21.58 -29.12 6.16
N HIS A 424 -22.80 -29.24 6.69
CA HIS A 424 -23.53 -30.50 6.75
C HIS A 424 -24.41 -30.62 5.51
N SER A 425 -23.92 -31.26 4.45
CA SER A 425 -24.84 -32.14 3.72
C SER A 425 -25.23 -33.25 4.70
N ARG A 426 -26.47 -33.22 5.19
CA ARG A 426 -27.03 -34.35 5.93
C ARG A 426 -27.26 -35.46 4.93
N TYR A 427 -26.26 -36.32 4.74
CA TYR A 427 -26.45 -37.57 4.00
C TYR A 427 -27.40 -38.46 4.80
N GLY A 428 -28.44 -38.94 4.15
CA GLY A 428 -29.26 -40.01 4.68
C GLY A 428 -28.45 -41.30 4.73
N TRP A 429 -28.92 -42.25 5.53
CA TRP A 429 -28.31 -43.58 5.56
C TRP A 429 -28.55 -44.34 4.27
N GLY A 430 -27.51 -45.02 3.79
CA GLY A 430 -27.52 -45.67 2.48
C GLY A 430 -27.18 -44.74 1.32
N ASP A 431 -27.08 -43.44 1.54
CA ASP A 431 -26.65 -42.51 0.49
C ASP A 431 -25.17 -42.72 0.16
N ALA A 432 -24.87 -42.72 -1.13
CA ALA A 432 -23.51 -42.75 -1.62
C ALA A 432 -22.98 -41.32 -1.73
N ILE A 433 -21.96 -41.04 -0.94
CA ILE A 433 -21.14 -39.85 -1.08
C ILE A 433 -20.20 -40.08 -2.27
N SER A 434 -20.42 -39.39 -3.39
CA SER A 434 -19.61 -39.47 -4.62
C SER A 434 -18.80 -38.22 -4.84
N PHE A 435 -17.46 -38.31 -4.73
CA PHE A 435 -16.54 -37.16 -4.75
C PHE A 435 -16.15 -36.66 -6.15
N THR A 436 -16.82 -37.15 -7.20
CA THR A 436 -16.61 -36.70 -8.59
C THR A 436 -17.24 -35.34 -8.86
N SER A 437 -16.84 -34.68 -9.96
CA SER A 437 -17.39 -33.38 -10.39
C SER A 437 -18.92 -33.38 -10.55
N GLU A 438 -19.50 -34.50 -10.98
CA GLU A 438 -20.95 -34.72 -11.14
C GLU A 438 -21.63 -35.30 -9.88
N GLY A 439 -20.86 -35.58 -8.83
CA GLY A 439 -21.34 -36.24 -7.61
C GLY A 439 -21.95 -35.29 -6.58
N GLN A 440 -22.65 -35.85 -5.59
CA GLN A 440 -23.39 -35.10 -4.54
C GLN A 440 -22.50 -34.53 -3.42
N ALA A 441 -21.20 -34.38 -3.69
CA ALA A 441 -20.14 -34.22 -2.70
C ALA A 441 -19.50 -32.82 -2.72
N GLN A 442 -20.21 -31.81 -3.21
CA GLN A 442 -19.55 -30.55 -3.54
C GLN A 442 -19.20 -29.66 -2.33
N ARG A 443 -19.59 -30.03 -1.10
CA ARG A 443 -19.42 -29.19 0.10
C ARG A 443 -19.31 -30.02 1.39
N TYR A 444 -18.08 -30.27 1.87
CA TYR A 444 -17.82 -30.85 3.20
C TYR A 444 -16.99 -29.91 4.07
N GLN A 445 -17.23 -29.93 5.38
CA GLN A 445 -16.32 -29.39 6.38
C GLN A 445 -15.33 -30.50 6.79
N ILE A 446 -14.23 -30.62 6.05
CA ILE A 446 -13.08 -31.44 6.46
C ILE A 446 -12.08 -30.52 7.13
N ALA A 447 -11.71 -30.81 8.38
CA ALA A 447 -10.52 -30.23 9.00
C ALA A 447 -9.34 -31.16 8.70
N GLY A 448 -8.40 -30.70 7.89
CA GLY A 448 -7.39 -31.54 7.23
C GLY A 448 -7.36 -31.22 5.73
N TRP A 449 -6.97 -32.20 4.92
CA TRP A 449 -6.67 -32.07 3.48
C TRP A 449 -7.49 -31.04 2.69
N GLN A 450 -6.82 -30.34 1.75
CA GLN A 450 -7.37 -29.24 0.93
C GLN A 450 -8.61 -29.67 0.14
N SER A 451 -9.39 -28.69 -0.35
CA SER A 451 -10.51 -28.92 -1.27
C SER A 451 -10.10 -29.92 -2.37
N PRO A 452 -10.95 -30.92 -2.67
CA PRO A 452 -10.62 -31.90 -3.69
C PRO A 452 -10.37 -31.19 -5.02
N GLU A 453 -9.27 -31.56 -5.69
CA GLU A 453 -9.01 -31.14 -7.06
C GLU A 453 -10.17 -31.57 -7.98
N ALA A 454 -10.27 -31.02 -9.19
CA ALA A 454 -11.42 -31.22 -10.09
C ALA A 454 -11.75 -32.70 -10.39
N ASP A 455 -10.80 -33.60 -10.12
CA ASP A 455 -10.91 -35.04 -10.28
C ASP A 455 -11.29 -35.80 -9.00
N GLY A 456 -11.54 -35.11 -7.88
CA GLY A 456 -11.89 -35.67 -6.57
C GLY A 456 -10.68 -35.99 -5.67
N CYS A 457 -9.47 -35.56 -6.03
CA CYS A 457 -8.26 -35.84 -5.28
C CYS A 457 -8.06 -34.84 -4.13
N TRP A 458 -7.98 -35.32 -2.89
CA TRP A 458 -7.59 -34.49 -1.75
C TRP A 458 -6.06 -34.47 -1.71
N THR A 459 -5.39 -33.33 -1.76
CA THR A 459 -3.92 -33.27 -1.75
C THR A 459 -3.44 -32.30 -0.67
N SER A 460 -2.36 -32.66 0.05
CA SER A 460 -1.79 -32.00 1.24
C SER A 460 -2.32 -32.43 2.62
N GLY A 461 -1.50 -33.16 3.39
CA GLY A 461 -1.73 -33.48 4.81
C GLY A 461 -1.26 -34.89 5.20
N THR A 462 -1.49 -35.30 6.45
CA THR A 462 -1.37 -36.71 6.90
C THR A 462 -2.64 -37.19 7.60
N LYS A 463 -3.66 -36.31 7.70
CA LYS A 463 -4.86 -36.50 8.51
C LYS A 463 -6.09 -35.83 7.90
N ALA A 464 -7.18 -36.57 7.75
CA ALA A 464 -8.50 -36.06 7.33
C ALA A 464 -9.56 -36.35 8.41
N ARG A 465 -10.56 -35.49 8.54
CA ARG A 465 -11.71 -35.71 9.45
C ARG A 465 -13.04 -35.51 8.72
N LEU A 466 -13.99 -36.43 8.92
CA LEU A 466 -15.33 -36.39 8.37
C LEU A 466 -16.36 -36.51 9.52
N GLY A 467 -17.18 -35.48 9.72
CA GLY A 467 -18.30 -35.49 10.66
C GLY A 467 -19.60 -35.95 9.98
N LEU A 468 -20.33 -36.85 10.63
CA LEU A 468 -21.59 -37.44 10.15
C LEU A 468 -22.63 -37.43 11.27
N GLN A 469 -23.91 -37.30 10.95
CA GLN A 469 -24.99 -37.37 11.95
C GLN A 469 -25.68 -38.74 11.91
N LEU A 470 -25.70 -39.46 13.05
CA LEU A 470 -26.32 -40.79 13.13
C LEU A 470 -27.76 -40.73 13.72
N PRO A 471 -28.76 -41.44 13.16
CA PRO A 471 -30.05 -41.72 13.78
C PRO A 471 -29.90 -42.79 14.87
N GLU A 472 -30.93 -42.96 15.70
CA GLU A 472 -30.89 -43.79 16.90
C GLU A 472 -30.49 -45.25 16.61
N ALA A 473 -29.25 -45.57 16.99
CA ALA A 473 -28.62 -46.88 17.22
C ALA A 473 -28.97 -48.05 16.28
N ARG A 474 -28.08 -48.29 15.30
CA ARG A 474 -27.69 -49.63 14.80
C ARG A 474 -26.21 -49.65 14.45
N SER A 475 -25.58 -50.83 14.48
CA SER A 475 -24.25 -51.05 13.89
C SER A 475 -24.26 -50.62 12.43
N ALA A 476 -23.18 -50.02 11.95
CA ALA A 476 -23.10 -49.54 10.58
C ALA A 476 -21.87 -50.09 9.88
N SER A 477 -21.96 -50.33 8.58
CA SER A 477 -20.82 -50.68 7.75
C SER A 477 -20.46 -49.52 6.83
N LEU A 478 -19.16 -49.24 6.77
CA LEU A 478 -18.55 -48.29 5.87
C LEU A 478 -17.97 -49.06 4.68
N GLU A 479 -18.26 -48.62 3.47
CA GLU A 479 -17.56 -49.03 2.26
C GLU A 479 -16.98 -47.81 1.55
N ALA A 480 -15.68 -47.81 1.27
CA ALA A 480 -15.03 -46.74 0.54
C ALA A 480 -14.27 -47.26 -0.68
N HIS A 481 -14.39 -46.56 -1.81
CA HIS A 481 -13.67 -46.86 -3.05
C HIS A 481 -12.48 -45.91 -3.12
N VAL A 482 -11.28 -46.49 -3.05
CA VAL A 482 -10.07 -45.78 -2.68
C VAL A 482 -8.94 -46.11 -3.64
N THR A 483 -8.28 -45.08 -4.17
CA THR A 483 -7.14 -45.21 -5.06
C THR A 483 -5.90 -44.58 -4.42
N PRO A 484 -4.82 -45.34 -4.17
CA PRO A 484 -3.55 -44.74 -3.78
C PRO A 484 -2.99 -43.94 -4.97
N PHE A 485 -2.33 -42.83 -4.68
CA PHE A 485 -1.75 -41.97 -5.72
C PHE A 485 -0.40 -42.51 -6.24
N THR A 486 0.22 -43.45 -5.52
CA THR A 486 1.42 -44.17 -5.98
C THR A 486 1.04 -45.42 -6.79
N HIS A 487 1.60 -45.57 -8.00
CA HIS A 487 1.41 -46.75 -8.85
C HIS A 487 2.64 -47.68 -8.81
N GLY A 488 2.41 -48.99 -8.69
CA GLY A 488 3.44 -50.04 -8.75
C GLY A 488 3.99 -50.46 -7.37
N ASP A 489 4.92 -51.42 -7.36
CA ASP A 489 5.50 -52.02 -6.14
C ASP A 489 6.38 -51.07 -5.31
N LEU A 490 6.53 -49.80 -5.73
CA LEU A 490 7.55 -48.90 -5.23
C LEU A 490 7.21 -48.21 -3.91
N LEU A 491 5.93 -48.08 -3.50
CA LEU A 491 5.53 -47.73 -2.12
C LEU A 491 4.13 -48.23 -1.79
N GLN A 492 4.00 -48.86 -0.63
CA GLN A 492 2.69 -49.25 -0.08
C GLN A 492 2.24 -48.15 0.87
N GLN A 493 1.10 -47.51 0.60
CA GLN A 493 0.54 -46.50 1.50
C GLN A 493 -0.38 -47.16 2.52
N ARG A 494 -0.16 -46.86 3.80
CA ARG A 494 -1.04 -47.32 4.88
C ARG A 494 -2.11 -46.27 5.15
N LEU A 495 -3.36 -46.72 5.23
CA LEU A 495 -4.51 -45.90 5.57
C LEU A 495 -5.15 -46.44 6.84
N GLU A 496 -5.30 -45.57 7.84
CA GLU A 496 -5.95 -45.90 9.11
C GLU A 496 -7.27 -45.15 9.26
N LEU A 497 -8.27 -45.82 9.84
CA LEU A 497 -9.55 -45.23 10.21
C LEU A 497 -9.71 -45.24 11.74
N TRP A 498 -10.07 -44.08 12.28
CA TRP A 498 -10.24 -43.83 13.71
C TRP A 498 -11.61 -43.19 13.98
N VAL A 499 -12.15 -43.48 15.16
CA VAL A 499 -13.34 -42.82 15.72
C VAL A 499 -13.03 -42.39 17.13
N GLY A 500 -13.09 -41.08 17.39
CA GLY A 500 -12.49 -40.49 18.59
C GLY A 500 -11.01 -40.88 18.70
N ASP A 501 -10.62 -41.45 19.84
CA ASP A 501 -9.25 -41.92 20.10
C ASP A 501 -9.06 -43.43 19.83
N ARG A 502 -10.03 -44.10 19.21
CA ARG A 502 -9.96 -45.54 18.92
C ARG A 502 -9.74 -45.82 17.44
N LYS A 503 -8.68 -46.58 17.12
CA LYS A 503 -8.44 -47.14 15.79
C LYS A 503 -9.45 -48.25 15.49
N LEU A 504 -10.18 -48.13 14.40
CA LEU A 504 -11.18 -49.10 13.97
C LEU A 504 -10.65 -50.07 12.93
N ALA A 505 -9.87 -49.58 11.97
CA ALA A 505 -9.35 -50.39 10.87
C ALA A 505 -8.07 -49.78 10.28
N GLU A 506 -7.31 -50.63 9.60
CA GLU A 506 -6.11 -50.28 8.86
C GLU A 506 -6.08 -51.07 7.56
N TRP A 507 -5.65 -50.43 6.47
CA TRP A 507 -5.45 -51.07 5.18
C TRP A 507 -4.12 -50.67 4.56
N GLN A 508 -3.50 -51.62 3.88
CA GLN A 508 -2.37 -51.36 3.01
C GLN A 508 -2.88 -51.19 1.57
N LEU A 509 -2.65 -50.02 0.98
CA LEU A 509 -3.10 -49.66 -0.36
C LEU A 509 -1.95 -49.86 -1.35
N ARG A 510 -2.17 -50.71 -2.36
CA ARG A 510 -1.21 -50.96 -3.46
C ARG A 510 -1.78 -50.64 -4.84
N GLN A 511 -3.09 -50.70 -4.96
CA GLN A 511 -3.85 -50.45 -6.18
C GLN A 511 -5.24 -49.92 -5.78
N PRO A 512 -6.03 -49.40 -6.73
CA PRO A 512 -7.43 -49.08 -6.49
C PRO A 512 -8.15 -50.27 -5.83
N GLN A 513 -8.73 -50.07 -4.65
CA GLN A 513 -9.40 -51.12 -3.90
C GLN A 513 -10.59 -50.59 -3.10
N VAL A 514 -11.51 -51.50 -2.81
CA VAL A 514 -12.68 -51.23 -1.96
C VAL A 514 -12.33 -51.64 -0.53
N ILE A 515 -12.40 -50.70 0.39
CA ILE A 515 -12.16 -50.95 1.82
C ILE A 515 -13.48 -50.96 2.58
N ARG A 516 -13.55 -51.81 3.62
CA ARG A 516 -14.75 -51.96 4.44
C ARG A 516 -14.42 -51.99 5.92
N ALA A 517 -15.19 -51.27 6.73
CA ALA A 517 -15.06 -51.28 8.19
C ALA A 517 -16.44 -51.34 8.86
N GLN A 518 -16.52 -52.01 10.00
CA GLN A 518 -17.69 -51.92 10.88
C GLN A 518 -17.52 -50.73 11.82
N LEU A 519 -18.47 -49.81 11.77
CA LEU A 519 -18.56 -48.65 12.63
C LEU A 519 -19.29 -49.04 13.92
N PRO A 520 -18.74 -48.72 15.10
CA PRO A 520 -19.35 -49.07 16.36
C PRO A 520 -20.68 -48.34 16.52
N ALA A 521 -21.67 -49.02 17.13
CA ALA A 521 -22.95 -48.42 17.46
C ALA A 521 -22.87 -47.35 18.59
N ALA A 522 -21.69 -47.12 19.16
CA ALA A 522 -21.51 -46.30 20.36
C ALA A 522 -20.43 -45.22 20.18
N GLY A 523 -20.89 -43.97 20.38
CA GLY A 523 -20.10 -42.73 20.36
C GLY A 523 -21.01 -41.51 20.28
N ILE A 524 -22.08 -41.47 21.08
CA ILE A 524 -23.07 -40.39 21.09
C ILE A 524 -22.57 -39.30 22.06
N ASP A 525 -21.83 -38.33 21.53
CA ASP A 525 -21.99 -36.95 21.99
C ASP A 525 -23.50 -36.62 21.95
N PRO A 526 -24.11 -35.91 22.93
CA PRO A 526 -25.51 -35.48 22.84
C PRO A 526 -25.88 -34.83 21.49
N ALA A 527 -24.90 -34.32 20.73
CA ALA A 527 -25.06 -33.82 19.36
C ALA A 527 -25.31 -34.90 18.26
N ARG A 528 -25.18 -36.20 18.56
CA ARG A 528 -25.34 -37.35 17.63
C ARG A 528 -24.38 -37.33 16.43
N GLU A 529 -23.19 -36.78 16.64
CA GLU A 529 -22.17 -36.64 15.59
C GLU A 529 -21.10 -37.75 15.70
N LEU A 530 -20.93 -38.53 14.62
CA LEU A 530 -19.83 -39.47 14.45
C LEU A 530 -18.70 -38.79 13.67
N GLN A 531 -17.53 -38.68 14.30
CA GLN A 531 -16.33 -38.17 13.64
C GLN A 531 -15.41 -39.31 13.21
N LEU A 532 -15.33 -39.54 11.90
CA LEU A 532 -14.35 -40.43 11.29
C LEU A 532 -13.05 -39.67 11.05
N THR A 533 -11.93 -40.20 11.53
CA THR A 533 -10.59 -39.64 11.28
C THR A 533 -9.78 -40.62 10.45
N TRP A 534 -9.25 -40.15 9.32
CA TRP A 534 -8.37 -40.91 8.44
C TRP A 534 -6.93 -40.45 8.62
N LEU A 535 -6.00 -41.39 8.78
CA LEU A 535 -4.57 -41.10 8.91
C LEU A 535 -3.76 -41.82 7.84
N LEU A 536 -2.76 -41.11 7.30
CA LEU A 536 -1.71 -41.64 6.44
C LEU A 536 -0.38 -41.53 7.19
N PRO A 537 -0.02 -42.53 8.01
CA PRO A 537 1.21 -42.49 8.79
C PRO A 537 2.47 -42.49 7.92
N ASP A 538 2.41 -43.08 6.73
CA ASP A 538 3.56 -43.26 5.83
C ASP A 538 3.51 -42.27 4.64
N ALA A 539 2.98 -41.07 4.87
CA ALA A 539 2.78 -40.08 3.82
C ALA A 539 4.11 -39.51 3.31
N CYS A 540 4.22 -39.35 1.99
CA CYS A 540 5.42 -38.89 1.30
C CYS A 540 5.05 -37.85 0.24
N SER A 541 5.98 -36.96 -0.12
CA SER A 541 5.82 -36.03 -1.24
C SER A 541 6.51 -36.56 -2.51
N PRO A 542 6.11 -36.13 -3.72
CA PRO A 542 6.84 -36.47 -4.94
C PRO A 542 8.33 -36.09 -4.87
N ALA A 543 8.65 -34.97 -4.20
CA ALA A 543 10.01 -34.55 -3.90
C ALA A 543 10.77 -35.54 -3.00
N SER A 544 10.13 -36.09 -1.97
CA SER A 544 10.76 -37.10 -1.10
C SER A 544 11.05 -38.42 -1.81
N LEU A 545 10.37 -38.69 -2.93
CA LEU A 545 10.55 -39.87 -3.77
C LEU A 545 11.52 -39.64 -4.95
N GLN A 546 12.17 -38.46 -5.01
CA GLN A 546 13.11 -38.05 -6.06
C GLN A 546 12.51 -38.03 -7.49
N GLY A 547 11.19 -37.90 -7.62
CA GLY A 547 10.48 -37.95 -8.91
C GLY A 547 9.92 -36.62 -9.43
N SER A 548 9.92 -35.56 -8.61
CA SER A 548 9.42 -34.22 -8.96
C SER A 548 9.89 -33.20 -7.92
N ALA A 549 9.90 -31.90 -8.25
CA ALA A 549 10.15 -30.83 -7.27
C ALA A 549 8.93 -30.51 -6.38
N ASP A 550 7.79 -31.18 -6.60
CA ASP A 550 6.57 -30.95 -5.82
C ASP A 550 6.71 -31.49 -4.39
N GLU A 551 6.67 -30.60 -3.41
CA GLU A 551 6.80 -30.91 -1.98
C GLU A 551 5.46 -31.27 -1.31
N ARG A 552 4.33 -31.17 -2.03
CA ARG A 552 3.02 -31.50 -1.46
C ARG A 552 2.96 -32.98 -1.10
N VAL A 553 2.49 -33.27 0.12
CA VAL A 553 2.32 -34.65 0.58
C VAL A 553 1.21 -35.33 -0.23
N ILE A 554 1.57 -36.46 -0.83
CA ILE A 554 0.70 -37.28 -1.66
C ILE A 554 -0.33 -37.99 -0.76
N ALA A 555 -1.59 -37.85 -1.11
CA ALA A 555 -2.70 -38.47 -0.40
C ALA A 555 -3.19 -39.76 -1.04
N VAL A 556 -4.35 -40.18 -0.56
CA VAL A 556 -5.19 -41.21 -1.15
C VAL A 556 -6.45 -40.56 -1.72
N LYS A 557 -6.88 -41.02 -2.90
CA LYS A 557 -8.07 -40.53 -3.59
C LYS A 557 -9.31 -41.34 -3.20
N PHE A 558 -10.33 -40.67 -2.67
CA PHE A 558 -11.64 -41.27 -2.40
C PHE A 558 -12.58 -40.99 -3.57
N HIS A 559 -13.10 -42.04 -4.18
CA HIS A 559 -14.08 -41.90 -5.27
C HIS A 559 -15.51 -41.93 -4.75
N ARG A 560 -15.78 -42.84 -3.83
CA ARG A 560 -17.10 -43.06 -3.25
C ARG A 560 -16.98 -43.52 -1.82
N LEU A 561 -17.86 -43.03 -0.95
CA LEU A 561 -18.06 -43.52 0.41
C LEU A 561 -19.54 -43.86 0.60
N THR A 562 -19.82 -45.06 1.07
CA THR A 562 -21.19 -45.52 1.35
C THR A 562 -21.26 -46.01 2.78
N ILE A 563 -22.30 -45.62 3.51
CA ILE A 563 -22.51 -46.07 4.88
C ILE A 563 -23.90 -46.67 4.99
N THR A 564 -23.96 -47.92 5.42
CA THR A 564 -25.20 -48.69 5.55
C THR A 564 -25.38 -49.13 7.01
N THR A 565 -26.57 -48.94 7.57
CA THR A 565 -26.97 -49.52 8.87
C THR A 565 -27.54 -50.92 8.72
#